data_AF-A0A8I2G300-F1
#
_entry.id   AF-A0A8I2G300-F1
#
_cell.length_a   1.000
_cell.length_b   1.000
_cell.length_c   1.000
_cell.angle_alpha   90.00
_cell.angle_beta   90.00
_cell.angle_gamma   90.00
#
_symmetry.space_group_name_H-M   'P 1'
#
loop_
_entity.id
_entity.type
_entity.pdbx_description
1 polymer ?
#
loop_
_entity_poly.entity_id
_entity_poly.type
_entity_poly.pdbx_seq_one_letter_code
_entity_poly.pdbx_strand_id
1 'polypeptide(L)'
;MNDETDTPVELKFVDPKNDVAFRKIFGDENKKNILISFLNNILDFAGTNKEIIDITITNPYQVPKLKELKETILDIKAVDKRNIHYIIEMQVFHTTAFEKKVLYYVSKAYYQQLKRAEDYPKLNQVIFLGFLNFKLFQKSSHYTTRHLILEEETNEHHFQDFELNFVELPKFEKTLEELKDIKDKWIYFVKNAGNMTIIPKELEEPKELREAFETANQMSWSKEELEAYDARGIYIQDERG
;
A
#
# COMPACT_ATOMS: atom_id res chain seq x y z
N MET A 1 27.10 39.71 -13.52
CA MET A 1 26.26 38.54 -13.81
C MET A 1 26.97 37.36 -13.17
N ASN A 2 26.62 37.09 -11.92
CA ASN A 2 27.07 35.86 -11.27
C ASN A 2 26.01 34.82 -11.61
N ASP A 3 26.44 33.81 -12.36
CA ASP A 3 25.70 32.59 -12.62
C ASP A 3 25.53 31.88 -11.28
N GLU A 4 24.34 31.98 -10.69
CA GLU A 4 23.94 31.11 -9.59
C GLU A 4 23.86 29.71 -10.16
N THR A 5 24.90 28.90 -9.92
CA THR A 5 24.85 27.47 -10.13
C THR A 5 23.77 26.90 -9.22
N ASP A 6 22.58 26.72 -9.79
CA ASP A 6 21.43 26.04 -9.19
C ASP A 6 21.87 24.62 -8.82
N THR A 7 22.39 24.49 -7.60
CA THR A 7 22.80 23.20 -7.05
C THR A 7 21.49 22.48 -6.79
N PRO A 8 21.19 21.34 -7.44
CA PRO A 8 19.91 20.67 -7.26
C PRO A 8 19.69 20.46 -5.77
N VAL A 9 18.57 20.96 -5.24
CA VAL A 9 18.19 20.71 -3.86
C VAL A 9 18.12 19.19 -3.71
N GLU A 10 19.07 18.63 -2.96
CA GLU A 10 19.14 17.19 -2.73
C GLU A 10 17.90 16.80 -1.93
N LEU A 11 16.93 16.19 -2.60
CA LEU A 11 15.70 15.74 -1.95
C LEU A 11 16.07 14.53 -1.10
N LYS A 12 15.38 14.36 0.02
CA LYS A 12 15.47 13.12 0.79
C LYS A 12 14.06 12.60 0.97
N PHE A 13 13.78 11.42 0.42
CA PHE A 13 12.46 10.82 0.56
C PHE A 13 12.39 9.94 1.81
N VAL A 14 11.21 9.85 2.43
CA VAL A 14 10.94 8.81 3.42
C VAL A 14 10.84 7.45 2.75
N ASP A 15 11.17 6.37 3.46
CA ASP A 15 11.02 5.01 2.96
C ASP A 15 9.55 4.57 3.04
N PRO A 16 8.85 4.29 1.91
CA PRO A 16 7.46 3.82 1.94
C PRO A 16 7.27 2.47 2.64
N LYS A 17 8.34 1.70 2.91
CA LYS A 17 8.26 0.48 3.73
C LYS A 17 8.00 0.79 5.20
N ASN A 18 8.26 2.02 5.65
CA ASN A 18 7.79 2.49 6.95
C ASN A 18 6.29 2.76 6.84
N ASP A 19 5.49 2.11 7.68
CA ASP A 19 4.04 2.19 7.65
C ASP A 19 3.47 3.57 8.00
N VAL A 20 4.20 4.42 8.73
CA VAL A 20 3.84 5.85 8.88
C VAL A 20 3.94 6.58 7.55
N ALA A 21 5.04 6.35 6.80
CA ALA A 21 5.22 6.89 5.46
C ALA A 21 4.20 6.34 4.47
N PHE A 22 3.97 5.04 4.50
CA PHE A 22 2.98 4.39 3.66
C PHE A 22 1.59 5.01 3.86
N ARG A 23 1.15 5.18 5.12
CA ARG A 23 -0.14 5.82 5.39
C ARG A 23 -0.18 7.29 5.02
N LYS A 24 0.91 8.05 5.18
CA LYS A 24 0.91 9.46 4.75
C LYS A 24 0.79 9.59 3.23
N ILE A 25 1.47 8.73 2.48
CA ILE A 25 1.48 8.75 1.00
C ILE A 25 0.12 8.32 0.43
N PHE A 26 -0.43 7.21 0.94
CA PHE A 26 -1.61 6.57 0.35
C PHE A 26 -2.92 6.81 1.13
N GLY A 27 -2.84 7.38 2.33
CA GLY A 27 -3.97 7.58 3.25
C GLY A 27 -4.44 9.03 3.38
N ASP A 28 -3.92 9.95 2.58
CA ASP A 28 -4.37 11.36 2.55
C ASP A 28 -5.64 11.51 1.71
N GLU A 29 -6.75 11.86 2.38
CA GLU A 29 -8.06 12.05 1.74
C GLU A 29 -8.04 13.17 0.69
N ASN A 30 -7.15 14.16 0.81
CA ASN A 30 -7.00 15.23 -0.17
C ASN A 30 -6.22 14.80 -1.42
N LYS A 31 -5.56 13.64 -1.37
CA LYS A 31 -4.73 13.08 -2.45
C LYS A 31 -5.14 11.65 -2.81
N LYS A 32 -6.45 11.34 -2.70
CA LYS A 32 -6.99 10.00 -3.00
C LYS A 32 -6.68 9.48 -4.40
N ASN A 33 -6.37 10.36 -5.36
CA ASN A 33 -5.92 9.98 -6.71
C ASN A 33 -4.64 9.14 -6.68
N ILE A 34 -3.73 9.37 -5.72
CA ILE A 34 -2.55 8.54 -5.49
C ILE A 34 -2.98 7.10 -5.19
N LEU A 35 -3.88 6.91 -4.22
CA LEU A 35 -4.39 5.59 -3.84
C LEU A 35 -5.17 4.93 -4.98
N ILE A 36 -5.99 5.68 -5.72
CA ILE A 36 -6.76 5.18 -6.86
C ILE A 36 -5.81 4.66 -7.96
N SER A 37 -4.82 5.46 -8.37
CA SER A 37 -3.83 5.05 -9.37
C SER A 37 -3.03 3.84 -8.90
N PHE A 38 -2.60 3.85 -7.63
CA PHE A 38 -1.90 2.72 -7.02
C PHE A 38 -2.74 1.43 -7.09
N LEU A 39 -3.95 1.44 -6.53
CA LEU A 39 -4.82 0.25 -6.50
C LEU A 39 -5.19 -0.24 -7.90
N ASN A 40 -5.53 0.66 -8.82
CA ASN A 40 -5.90 0.29 -10.18
C ASN A 40 -4.77 -0.44 -10.92
N ASN A 41 -3.53 -0.03 -10.69
CA ASN A 41 -2.37 -0.65 -11.35
C ASN A 41 -1.89 -1.91 -10.61
N ILE A 42 -1.87 -1.91 -9.27
CA ILE A 42 -1.43 -3.08 -8.52
C ILE A 42 -2.41 -4.26 -8.67
N LEU A 43 -3.72 -3.99 -8.68
CA LEU A 43 -4.78 -5.01 -8.76
C LEU A 43 -5.21 -5.34 -10.21
N ASP A 44 -4.55 -4.78 -11.22
CA ASP A 44 -4.90 -4.94 -12.65
C ASP A 44 -6.34 -4.51 -12.97
N PHE A 45 -6.81 -3.43 -12.37
CA PHE A 45 -8.14 -2.88 -12.61
C PHE A 45 -8.17 -1.77 -13.65
N ALA A 46 -7.04 -1.09 -13.90
CA ALA A 46 -6.95 -0.03 -14.90
C ALA A 46 -7.42 -0.50 -16.28
N GLY A 47 -8.34 0.23 -16.91
CA GLY A 47 -8.88 -0.11 -18.24
C GLY A 47 -9.83 -1.31 -18.26
N THR A 48 -10.24 -1.82 -17.10
CA THR A 48 -11.19 -2.95 -16.98
C THR A 48 -12.53 -2.47 -16.43
N ASN A 49 -13.55 -3.34 -16.46
CA ASN A 49 -14.80 -3.08 -15.76
C ASN A 49 -14.64 -3.02 -14.22
N LYS A 50 -13.45 -3.32 -13.70
CA LYS A 50 -13.13 -3.23 -12.28
C LYS A 50 -12.46 -1.92 -11.87
N GLU A 51 -12.25 -0.99 -12.79
CA GLU A 51 -11.54 0.26 -12.53
C GLU A 51 -12.18 1.09 -11.39
N ILE A 52 -11.36 1.48 -10.43
CA ILE A 52 -11.73 2.36 -9.33
C ILE A 52 -11.73 3.78 -9.87
N ILE A 53 -12.92 4.39 -9.92
CA ILE A 53 -13.09 5.78 -10.37
C ILE A 53 -13.01 6.76 -9.20
N ASP A 54 -13.39 6.31 -8.01
CA ASP A 54 -13.41 7.12 -6.81
C ASP A 54 -13.34 6.22 -5.58
N ILE A 55 -12.76 6.74 -4.51
CA ILE A 55 -12.59 6.01 -3.25
C ILE A 55 -12.76 6.97 -2.07
N THR A 56 -13.28 6.45 -0.96
CA THR A 56 -13.34 7.13 0.34
C THR A 56 -12.42 6.40 1.31
N ILE A 57 -11.46 7.10 1.91
CA ILE A 57 -10.60 6.50 2.94
C ILE A 57 -11.34 6.60 4.27
N THR A 58 -11.67 5.45 4.85
CA THR A 58 -12.48 5.34 6.07
C THR A 58 -11.68 5.59 7.35
N ASN A 59 -10.36 5.55 7.27
CA ASN A 59 -9.42 5.83 8.35
C ASN A 59 -8.28 6.76 7.87
N PRO A 60 -8.60 8.02 7.51
CA PRO A 60 -7.65 8.94 6.88
C PRO A 60 -6.40 9.13 7.74
N TYR A 61 -5.29 9.47 7.09
CA TYR A 61 -4.02 9.67 7.78
C TYR A 61 -4.13 10.73 8.86
N GLN A 62 -3.59 10.38 10.02
CA GLN A 62 -3.37 11.26 11.14
C GLN A 62 -1.99 10.90 11.70
N VAL A 63 -1.24 11.92 12.12
CA VAL A 63 0.08 11.72 12.73
C VAL A 63 -0.09 10.81 13.95
N PRO A 64 0.49 9.60 13.96
CA PRO A 64 0.32 8.68 15.07
C PRO A 64 0.98 9.24 16.33
N LYS A 65 0.37 9.06 17.49
CA LYS A 65 1.03 9.39 18.75
C LYS A 65 2.13 8.37 19.03
N LEU A 66 3.26 8.81 19.57
CA LEU A 66 4.41 7.93 19.86
C LEU A 66 4.04 6.70 20.73
N LYS A 67 3.12 6.87 21.68
CA LYS A 67 2.64 5.76 22.54
C LYS A 67 1.82 4.72 21.77
N GLU A 68 1.16 5.12 20.69
CA GLU A 68 0.27 4.28 19.89
C GLU A 68 1.05 3.51 18.82
N LEU A 69 2.26 3.93 18.44
CA LEU A 69 3.08 3.31 17.39
C LEU A 69 3.43 1.82 17.61
N LYS A 70 3.43 1.35 18.87
CA LYS A 70 3.69 -0.07 19.19
C LYS A 70 2.46 -0.97 19.05
N GLU A 71 1.26 -0.39 19.17
CA GLU A 71 -0.01 -1.13 19.23
C GLU A 71 -0.90 -0.90 18.00
N THR A 72 -0.57 0.10 17.18
CA THR A 72 -1.42 0.52 16.06
C THR A 72 -1.14 -0.33 14.82
N ILE A 73 -2.21 -0.95 14.33
CA ILE A 73 -2.26 -1.50 12.97
C ILE A 73 -2.35 -0.29 12.04
N LEU A 74 -1.30 -0.04 11.26
CA LEU A 74 -1.22 1.10 10.34
C LEU A 74 -1.71 0.70 8.93
N ASP A 75 -2.90 0.09 8.86
CA ASP A 75 -3.56 -0.25 7.60
C ASP A 75 -4.31 0.95 7.01
N ILE A 76 -4.53 0.92 5.70
CA ILE A 76 -5.39 1.86 4.97
C ILE A 76 -6.67 1.11 4.62
N LYS A 77 -7.81 1.67 5.02
CA LYS A 77 -9.13 1.12 4.75
C LYS A 77 -9.90 2.08 3.89
N ALA A 78 -10.39 1.60 2.77
CA ALA A 78 -11.08 2.45 1.82
C ALA A 78 -12.27 1.72 1.19
N VAL A 79 -13.23 2.48 0.66
CA VAL A 79 -14.43 1.95 0.00
C VAL A 79 -14.63 2.69 -1.32
N ASP A 80 -14.85 1.95 -2.40
CA ASP A 80 -15.11 2.56 -3.71
C ASP A 80 -16.61 2.76 -4.00
N LYS A 81 -16.92 3.33 -5.17
CA LYS A 81 -18.31 3.57 -5.61
C LYS A 81 -19.14 2.30 -5.84
N ARG A 82 -18.53 1.13 -5.90
CA ARG A 82 -19.21 -0.18 -6.01
C ARG A 82 -19.45 -0.80 -4.63
N ASN A 83 -19.11 -0.09 -3.56
CA ASN A 83 -19.10 -0.57 -2.17
C ASN A 83 -18.09 -1.70 -1.92
N ILE A 84 -17.08 -1.87 -2.78
CA ILE A 84 -16.00 -2.81 -2.50
C ILE A 84 -15.10 -2.21 -1.42
N HIS A 85 -14.82 -3.00 -0.40
CA HIS A 85 -13.96 -2.62 0.72
C HIS A 85 -12.52 -3.05 0.45
N TYR A 86 -11.58 -2.13 0.69
CA TYR A 86 -10.15 -2.36 0.52
C TYR A 86 -9.45 -2.27 1.87
N ILE A 87 -8.54 -3.21 2.14
CA ILE A 87 -7.61 -3.18 3.26
C ILE A 87 -6.20 -3.28 2.67
N ILE A 88 -5.41 -2.22 2.82
CA ILE A 88 -4.04 -2.15 2.32
C ILE A 88 -3.07 -2.12 3.51
N GLU A 89 -2.15 -3.07 3.56
CA GLU A 89 -1.18 -3.20 4.65
C GLU A 89 0.26 -3.28 4.11
N MET A 90 1.14 -2.40 4.59
CA MET A 90 2.58 -2.55 4.43
C MET A 90 3.11 -3.37 5.61
N GLN A 91 3.79 -4.47 5.33
CA GLN A 91 4.32 -5.37 6.35
C GLN A 91 5.81 -5.63 6.15
N VAL A 92 6.63 -5.21 7.13
CA VAL A 92 8.09 -5.32 7.02
C VAL A 92 8.60 -6.69 7.47
N PHE A 93 7.93 -7.32 8.45
CA PHE A 93 8.37 -8.59 9.06
C PHE A 93 7.34 -9.69 8.94
N HIS A 94 7.84 -10.91 8.78
CA HIS A 94 7.01 -12.09 8.91
C HIS A 94 6.77 -12.40 10.39
N THR A 95 5.52 -12.26 10.82
CA THR A 95 5.09 -12.73 12.15
C THR A 95 4.44 -14.10 11.99
N THR A 96 4.60 -14.98 12.99
CA THR A 96 4.13 -16.38 12.95
C THR A 96 2.62 -16.55 12.75
N ALA A 97 1.83 -15.47 12.83
CA ALA A 97 0.39 -15.47 12.69
C ALA A 97 -0.11 -14.55 11.56
N PHE A 98 0.76 -14.09 10.66
CA PHE A 98 0.41 -13.10 9.64
C PHE A 98 -0.79 -13.54 8.78
N GLU A 99 -0.78 -14.77 8.27
CA GLU A 99 -1.86 -15.29 7.41
C GLU A 99 -3.18 -15.38 8.17
N LYS A 100 -3.13 -15.84 9.43
CA LYS A 100 -4.31 -15.88 10.31
C LYS A 100 -4.84 -14.47 10.62
N LYS A 101 -3.95 -13.49 10.77
CA LYS A 101 -4.28 -12.08 10.99
C LYS A 101 -4.99 -11.49 9.76
N VAL A 102 -4.49 -11.77 8.56
CA VAL A 102 -5.12 -11.35 7.31
C VAL A 102 -6.54 -11.90 7.20
N LEU A 103 -6.72 -13.21 7.42
CA LEU A 103 -8.04 -13.85 7.40
C LEU A 103 -8.98 -13.27 8.46
N TYR A 104 -8.48 -13.01 9.67
CA TYR A 104 -9.25 -12.39 10.75
C TYR A 104 -9.70 -10.97 10.37
N TYR A 105 -8.83 -10.15 9.78
CA TYR A 105 -9.17 -8.77 9.39
C TYR A 105 -10.17 -8.71 8.26
N VAL A 106 -9.98 -9.52 7.23
CA VAL A 106 -10.89 -9.59 6.09
C VAL A 106 -12.28 -10.08 6.54
N SER A 107 -12.33 -11.14 7.36
CA SER A 107 -13.59 -11.65 7.94
C SER A 107 -14.26 -10.60 8.83
N LYS A 108 -13.49 -9.90 9.67
CA LYS A 108 -14.00 -8.85 10.55
C LYS A 108 -14.56 -7.68 9.75
N ALA A 109 -13.86 -7.24 8.70
CA ALA A 109 -14.32 -6.16 7.83
C ALA A 109 -15.62 -6.52 7.12
N TYR A 110 -15.76 -7.76 6.65
CA TYR A 110 -16.99 -8.27 6.03
C TYR A 110 -18.16 -8.32 7.02
N TYR A 111 -17.95 -8.93 8.18
CA TYR A 111 -18.97 -9.00 9.23
C TYR A 111 -19.43 -7.61 9.71
N GLN A 112 -18.52 -6.64 9.80
CA GLN A 112 -18.82 -5.29 10.28
C GLN A 112 -19.64 -4.44 9.30
N GLN A 113 -19.85 -4.89 8.06
CA GLN A 113 -20.68 -4.16 7.10
C GLN A 113 -22.17 -4.17 7.49
N LEU A 114 -22.62 -5.21 8.20
CA LEU A 114 -24.02 -5.34 8.62
C LEU A 114 -24.24 -4.81 10.03
N LYS A 115 -25.30 -4.02 10.19
CA LYS A 115 -25.88 -3.69 11.49
C LYS A 115 -26.85 -4.77 11.93
N ARG A 116 -27.23 -4.72 13.22
CA ARG A 116 -28.25 -5.62 13.78
C ARG A 116 -29.54 -5.52 12.96
N ALA A 117 -30.07 -6.68 12.54
CA ALA A 117 -31.28 -6.84 11.73
C ALA A 117 -31.18 -6.38 10.26
N GLU A 118 -29.97 -6.32 9.68
CA GLU A 118 -29.78 -6.18 8.24
C GLU A 118 -29.60 -7.52 7.52
N ASP A 119 -30.04 -7.60 6.27
CA ASP A 119 -30.00 -8.83 5.47
C ASP A 119 -28.64 -9.06 4.79
N TYR A 120 -28.25 -10.33 4.67
CA TYR A 120 -26.99 -10.77 4.07
C TYR A 120 -26.70 -10.28 2.64
N PRO A 121 -27.67 -10.08 1.72
CA PRO A 121 -27.39 -9.56 0.37
C PRO A 121 -26.80 -8.14 0.33
N LYS A 122 -26.74 -7.43 1.46
CA LYS A 122 -26.07 -6.14 1.58
C LYS A 122 -24.55 -6.25 1.75
N LEU A 123 -24.03 -7.44 2.00
CA LEU A 123 -22.60 -7.70 2.11
C LEU A 123 -21.93 -7.46 0.76
N ASN A 124 -20.82 -6.74 0.78
CA ASN A 124 -20.00 -6.42 -0.37
C ASN A 124 -18.61 -7.04 -0.22
N GLN A 125 -17.97 -7.23 -1.37
CA GLN A 125 -16.63 -7.79 -1.46
C GLN A 125 -15.60 -7.03 -0.60
N VAL A 126 -14.69 -7.78 0.01
CA VAL A 126 -13.51 -7.28 0.71
C VAL A 126 -12.25 -7.75 -0.02
N ILE A 127 -11.45 -6.78 -0.46
CA ILE A 127 -10.16 -6.99 -1.12
C ILE A 127 -9.04 -6.60 -0.15
N PHE A 128 -8.18 -7.56 0.18
CA PHE A 128 -6.95 -7.31 0.92
C PHE A 128 -5.78 -7.15 -0.05
N LEU A 129 -4.90 -6.18 0.23
CA LEU A 129 -3.64 -5.98 -0.48
C LEU A 129 -2.48 -5.83 0.52
N GLY A 130 -1.65 -6.86 0.62
CA GLY A 130 -0.45 -6.85 1.45
C GLY A 130 0.82 -6.55 0.65
N PHE A 131 1.53 -5.48 0.99
CA PHE A 131 2.90 -5.22 0.52
C PHE A 131 3.89 -5.77 1.54
N LEU A 132 4.62 -6.82 1.19
CA LEU A 132 5.46 -7.59 2.09
C LEU A 132 6.93 -7.37 1.79
N ASN A 133 7.72 -6.99 2.80
CA ASN A 133 9.19 -6.92 2.71
C ASN A 133 9.88 -8.26 3.04
N PHE A 134 9.17 -9.38 2.88
CA PHE A 134 9.66 -10.74 3.09
C PHE A 134 9.01 -11.69 2.08
N LYS A 135 9.55 -12.91 1.94
CA LYS A 135 9.00 -13.96 1.08
C LYS A 135 8.05 -14.84 1.88
N LEU A 136 6.75 -14.64 1.69
CA LEU A 136 5.69 -15.46 2.28
C LEU A 136 5.48 -16.76 1.49
N PHE A 137 5.35 -16.66 0.16
CA PHE A 137 5.00 -17.80 -0.69
C PHE A 137 6.25 -18.42 -1.32
N GLN A 138 6.98 -19.26 -0.58
CA GLN A 138 8.29 -19.79 -1.02
C GLN A 138 8.27 -20.59 -2.34
N LYS A 139 7.14 -21.23 -2.66
CA LYS A 139 6.99 -22.03 -3.89
C LYS A 139 6.69 -21.21 -5.14
N SER A 140 6.31 -19.94 -4.99
CA SER A 140 5.97 -19.05 -6.11
C SER A 140 7.14 -18.12 -6.42
N SER A 141 7.53 -18.02 -7.69
CA SER A 141 8.49 -17.02 -8.17
C SER A 141 7.85 -15.66 -8.45
N HIS A 142 6.52 -15.57 -8.50
CA HIS A 142 5.82 -14.32 -8.78
C HIS A 142 5.95 -13.34 -7.62
N TYR A 143 6.23 -12.07 -7.91
CA TYR A 143 6.25 -10.99 -6.93
C TYR A 143 4.85 -10.47 -6.63
N THR A 144 3.86 -10.68 -7.51
CA THR A 144 2.44 -10.43 -7.23
C THR A 144 1.67 -11.74 -7.23
N THR A 145 0.82 -11.98 -6.23
CA THR A 145 -0.06 -13.15 -6.18
C THR A 145 -1.48 -12.76 -5.77
N ARG A 146 -2.47 -13.48 -6.32
CA ARG A 146 -3.89 -13.36 -5.99
C ARG A 146 -4.39 -14.71 -5.51
N HIS A 147 -4.98 -14.75 -4.33
CA HIS A 147 -5.50 -15.96 -3.69
C HIS A 147 -7.02 -15.84 -3.56
N LEU A 148 -7.71 -16.83 -4.11
CA LEU A 148 -9.16 -16.89 -4.26
C LEU A 148 -9.72 -18.10 -3.52
N ILE A 149 -11.03 -18.10 -3.24
CA ILE A 149 -11.73 -19.27 -2.71
C ILE A 149 -12.23 -20.11 -3.89
N LEU A 150 -11.57 -21.22 -4.16
CA LEU A 150 -11.85 -22.08 -5.30
C LEU A 150 -12.49 -23.39 -4.86
N GLU A 151 -13.39 -23.92 -5.67
CA GLU A 151 -13.82 -25.30 -5.59
C GLU A 151 -12.62 -26.22 -5.96
N GLU A 152 -12.41 -27.28 -5.19
CA GLU A 152 -11.17 -28.07 -5.22
C GLU A 152 -10.99 -28.85 -6.53
N GLU A 153 -12.06 -29.42 -7.08
CA GLU A 153 -11.98 -30.29 -8.27
C GLU A 153 -11.94 -29.50 -9.58
N THR A 154 -12.76 -28.45 -9.69
CA THR A 154 -13.02 -27.66 -10.89
C THR A 154 -12.23 -26.36 -10.95
N ASN A 155 -11.73 -25.88 -9.81
CA ASN A 155 -11.20 -24.53 -9.63
C ASN A 155 -12.22 -23.41 -9.92
N GLU A 156 -13.53 -23.70 -9.85
CA GLU A 156 -14.55 -22.68 -9.99
C GLU A 156 -14.56 -21.70 -8.81
N HIS A 157 -14.74 -20.41 -9.09
CA HIS A 157 -14.69 -19.34 -8.10
C HIS A 157 -16.10 -18.88 -7.74
N HIS A 158 -16.80 -19.69 -6.94
CA HIS A 158 -18.18 -19.40 -6.51
C HIS A 158 -18.27 -18.30 -5.43
N PHE A 159 -17.32 -18.28 -4.48
CA PHE A 159 -17.31 -17.35 -3.36
C PHE A 159 -16.39 -16.17 -3.64
N GLN A 160 -16.95 -15.10 -4.21
CA GLN A 160 -16.17 -13.99 -4.77
C GLN A 160 -15.96 -12.82 -3.80
N ASP A 161 -16.58 -12.86 -2.63
CA ASP A 161 -16.58 -11.74 -1.68
C ASP A 161 -15.24 -11.55 -0.95
N PHE A 162 -14.30 -12.48 -1.09
CA PHE A 162 -12.97 -12.38 -0.53
C PHE A 162 -11.90 -12.50 -1.61
N GLU A 163 -11.05 -11.49 -1.73
CA GLU A 163 -9.88 -11.51 -2.60
C GLU A 163 -8.64 -11.11 -1.81
N LEU A 164 -7.63 -11.98 -1.75
CA LEU A 164 -6.37 -11.70 -1.04
C LEU A 164 -5.23 -11.51 -2.03
N ASN A 165 -4.69 -10.30 -2.09
CA ASN A 165 -3.61 -9.93 -2.98
C ASN A 165 -2.34 -9.62 -2.20
N PHE A 166 -1.19 -10.04 -2.73
CA PHE A 166 0.11 -9.79 -2.11
C PHE A 166 1.14 -9.35 -3.13
N VAL A 167 1.96 -8.37 -2.74
CA VAL A 167 3.18 -7.96 -3.42
C VAL A 167 4.37 -8.27 -2.52
N GLU A 168 5.22 -9.22 -2.90
CA GLU A 168 6.44 -9.60 -2.17
C GLU A 168 7.65 -8.84 -2.73
N LEU A 169 8.01 -7.72 -2.09
CA LEU A 169 9.09 -6.82 -2.53
C LEU A 169 10.45 -7.52 -2.76
N PRO A 170 10.87 -8.52 -1.95
CA PRO A 170 12.12 -9.26 -2.19
C PRO A 170 12.11 -10.21 -3.40
N LYS A 171 10.99 -10.29 -4.14
CA LYS A 171 10.90 -11.00 -5.42
C LYS A 171 10.89 -10.05 -6.62
N PHE A 172 10.73 -8.74 -6.39
CA PHE A 172 10.73 -7.72 -7.43
C PHE A 172 12.15 -7.20 -7.67
N GLU A 173 12.89 -7.84 -8.57
CA GLU A 173 14.32 -7.54 -8.81
C GLU A 173 14.57 -6.64 -10.03
N LYS A 174 13.52 -6.02 -10.58
CA LYS A 174 13.64 -5.16 -11.76
C LYS A 174 14.42 -3.89 -11.47
N THR A 175 15.33 -3.51 -12.38
CA THR A 175 15.96 -2.17 -12.40
C THR A 175 15.03 -1.12 -13.03
N LEU A 176 15.43 0.16 -13.02
CA LEU A 176 14.66 1.25 -13.63
C LEU A 176 14.41 1.02 -15.13
N GLU A 177 15.41 0.50 -15.84
CA GLU A 177 15.36 0.23 -17.27
C GLU A 177 14.46 -0.97 -17.62
N GLU A 178 14.19 -1.82 -16.63
CA GLU A 178 13.36 -3.03 -16.77
C GLU A 178 11.88 -2.79 -16.43
N LEU A 179 11.50 -1.59 -15.98
CA LEU A 179 10.12 -1.24 -15.66
C LEU A 179 9.29 -1.15 -16.95
N LYS A 180 8.27 -2.00 -17.07
CA LYS A 180 7.47 -2.12 -18.31
C LYS A 180 6.16 -1.37 -18.26
N ASP A 181 5.57 -1.25 -17.08
CA ASP A 181 4.23 -0.71 -16.88
C ASP A 181 4.15 0.14 -15.60
N ILE A 182 2.99 0.75 -15.36
CA ILE A 182 2.77 1.61 -14.18
C ILE A 182 2.79 0.78 -12.88
N LYS A 183 2.41 -0.51 -12.93
CA LYS A 183 2.50 -1.41 -11.77
C LYS A 183 3.96 -1.56 -11.34
N ASP A 184 4.87 -1.84 -12.26
CA ASP A 184 6.30 -1.93 -12.00
C ASP A 184 6.83 -0.65 -11.34
N LYS A 185 6.41 0.52 -11.85
CA LYS A 185 6.82 1.82 -11.28
C LYS A 185 6.33 2.01 -9.84
N TRP A 186 5.07 1.67 -9.55
CA TRP A 186 4.53 1.73 -8.18
C TRP A 186 5.26 0.80 -7.22
N ILE A 187 5.55 -0.44 -7.64
CA ILE A 187 6.29 -1.41 -6.82
C ILE A 187 7.74 -0.92 -6.61
N TYR A 188 8.36 -0.40 -7.67
CA TYR A 188 9.71 0.15 -7.61
C TYR A 188 9.79 1.36 -6.66
N PHE A 189 8.80 2.26 -6.70
CA PHE A 189 8.66 3.38 -5.77
C PHE A 189 8.59 2.88 -4.32
N VAL A 190 7.67 1.96 -4.01
CA VAL A 190 7.53 1.43 -2.63
C VAL A 190 8.82 0.76 -2.15
N LYS A 191 9.51 0.01 -3.03
CA LYS A 191 10.75 -0.70 -2.70
C LYS A 191 11.92 0.26 -2.46
N ASN A 192 12.07 1.29 -3.30
CA ASN A 192 13.35 2.00 -3.47
C ASN A 192 13.33 3.49 -3.11
N ALA A 193 12.18 4.15 -2.99
CA ALA A 193 12.12 5.62 -2.87
C ALA A 193 12.93 6.17 -1.69
N GLY A 194 12.95 5.47 -0.54
CA GLY A 194 13.74 5.89 0.64
C GLY A 194 15.26 5.97 0.43
N ASN A 195 15.78 5.41 -0.67
CA ASN A 195 17.21 5.46 -1.03
C ASN A 195 17.50 6.48 -2.14
N MET A 196 16.48 7.22 -2.61
CA MET A 196 16.62 8.18 -3.71
C MET A 196 16.78 9.60 -3.20
N THR A 197 17.44 10.42 -4.01
CA THR A 197 17.55 11.87 -3.77
C THR A 197 17.03 12.73 -4.93
N ILE A 198 16.62 12.08 -6.01
CA ILE A 198 15.98 12.67 -7.19
C ILE A 198 14.87 11.72 -7.66
N ILE A 199 13.88 12.24 -8.39
CA ILE A 199 12.88 11.41 -9.09
C ILE A 199 13.49 11.03 -10.44
N PRO A 200 13.75 9.73 -10.72
CA PRO A 200 14.18 9.30 -12.03
C PRO A 200 13.13 9.59 -13.10
N LYS A 201 13.57 9.89 -14.32
CA LYS A 201 12.68 10.21 -15.45
C LYS A 201 11.65 9.11 -15.72
N GLU A 202 12.05 7.86 -15.52
CA GLU A 202 11.20 6.67 -15.67
C GLU A 202 9.99 6.69 -14.70
N LEU A 203 10.10 7.41 -13.57
CA LEU A 203 9.10 7.49 -12.50
C LEU A 203 8.39 8.84 -12.43
N GLU A 204 8.63 9.77 -13.36
CA GLU A 204 7.90 11.05 -13.44
C GLU A 204 6.43 10.85 -13.85
N GLU A 205 6.15 9.78 -14.58
CA GLU A 205 4.80 9.42 -15.04
C GLU A 205 4.35 8.07 -14.48
N PRO A 206 3.08 7.94 -14.06
CA PRO A 206 2.01 8.93 -14.20
C PRO A 206 2.11 10.07 -13.16
N LYS A 207 1.40 11.19 -13.39
CA LYS A 207 1.35 12.34 -12.47
C LYS A 207 1.12 11.94 -11.00
N GLU A 208 0.27 10.96 -10.73
CA GLU A 208 -0.01 10.47 -9.38
C GLU A 208 1.23 9.88 -8.68
N LEU A 209 2.12 9.26 -9.45
CA LEU A 209 3.39 8.75 -8.92
C LEU A 209 4.33 9.90 -8.53
N ARG A 210 4.39 10.95 -9.35
CA ARG A 210 5.14 12.17 -9.00
C ARG A 210 4.57 12.83 -7.73
N GLU A 211 3.26 12.94 -7.61
CA GLU A 211 2.61 13.46 -6.40
C GLU A 211 2.90 12.59 -5.16
N ALA A 212 3.07 11.27 -5.34
CA ALA A 212 3.51 10.37 -4.28
C ALA A 212 4.96 10.67 -3.83
N PHE A 213 5.88 10.91 -4.77
CA PHE A 213 7.23 11.37 -4.45
C PHE A 213 7.25 12.73 -3.73
N GLU A 214 6.43 13.68 -4.18
CA GLU A 214 6.30 14.98 -3.51
C GLU A 214 5.78 14.84 -2.07
N THR A 215 4.85 13.91 -1.85
CA THR A 215 4.33 13.57 -0.51
C THR A 215 5.38 12.82 0.32
N ALA A 216 6.25 12.05 -0.31
CA ALA A 216 7.36 11.34 0.36
C ALA A 216 8.57 12.25 0.64
N ASN A 217 8.65 13.44 0.04
CA ASN A 217 9.75 14.37 0.28
C ASN A 217 9.75 14.84 1.74
N GLN A 218 10.82 14.58 2.50
CA GLN A 218 10.91 14.93 3.92
C GLN A 218 10.75 16.44 4.18
N MET A 219 11.05 17.31 3.20
CA MET A 219 10.84 18.75 3.33
C MET A 219 9.35 19.14 3.41
N SER A 220 8.43 18.28 2.96
CA SER A 220 6.98 18.49 3.08
C SER A 220 6.39 17.92 4.38
N TRP A 221 7.24 17.43 5.29
CA TRP A 221 6.83 16.82 6.55
C TRP A 221 7.02 17.79 7.73
N SER A 222 6.02 17.82 8.60
CA SER A 222 6.10 18.49 9.90
C SER A 222 7.08 17.76 10.82
N LYS A 223 7.51 18.46 11.87
CA LYS A 223 8.41 17.89 12.88
C LYS A 223 7.80 16.66 13.55
N GLU A 224 6.52 16.72 13.90
CA GLU A 224 5.80 15.63 14.56
C GLU A 224 5.69 14.39 13.65
N GLU A 225 5.51 14.58 12.35
CA GLU A 225 5.48 13.47 11.39
C GLU A 225 6.86 12.82 11.23
N LEU A 226 7.93 13.62 11.19
CA LEU A 226 9.29 13.10 11.13
C LEU A 226 9.66 12.34 12.41
N GLU A 227 9.27 12.87 13.59
CA GLU A 227 9.46 12.17 14.86
C GLU A 227 8.71 10.82 14.89
N ALA A 228 7.47 10.77 14.39
CA ALA A 228 6.71 9.53 14.29
C ALA A 228 7.34 8.54 13.29
N TYR A 229 7.83 9.04 12.15
CA TYR A 229 8.54 8.24 11.15
C TYR A 229 9.83 7.64 11.72
N ASP A 230 10.66 8.45 12.38
CA ASP A 230 11.94 8.03 12.97
C ASP A 230 11.72 7.04 14.11
N ALA A 231 10.77 7.31 15.01
CA ALA A 231 10.42 6.40 16.11
C ALA A 231 9.96 5.04 15.58
N ARG A 232 9.19 5.03 14.49
CA ARG A 232 8.76 3.80 13.83
C ARG A 232 9.93 3.09 13.13
N GLY A 233 10.84 3.84 12.52
CA GLY A 233 12.07 3.30 11.94
C GLY A 233 12.94 2.58 12.96
N ILE A 234 13.09 3.14 14.17
CA ILE A 234 13.81 2.50 15.29
C ILE A 234 13.11 1.19 15.67
N TYR A 235 11.79 1.21 15.89
CA TYR A 235 11.04 -0.01 16.21
C TYR A 235 11.22 -1.10 15.14
N ILE A 236 11.18 -0.74 13.86
CA ILE A 236 11.41 -1.67 12.76
C ILE A 236 12.82 -2.27 12.81
N GLN A 237 13.84 -1.49 13.18
CA GLN A 237 15.20 -2.01 13.33
C GLN A 237 15.34 -2.92 14.55
N ASP A 238 14.69 -2.59 15.67
CA ASP A 238 14.71 -3.41 16.88
C ASP A 238 14.07 -4.80 16.62
N GLU A 239 12.97 -4.87 15.88
CA GLU A 239 12.32 -6.15 15.54
C GLU A 239 13.10 -7.00 14.50
N ARG A 240 14.13 -6.43 13.83
CA ARG A 240 15.03 -7.18 12.93
C ARG A 240 16.10 -7.97 13.66
N GLY A 241 16.44 -7.59 14.90
CA GLY A 241 17.61 -8.03 15.65
C GLY A 241 17.29 -8.89 16.86
#